data_AF-A0A5K1E046-F1
#
_entry.id   AF-A0A5K1E046-F1
#
_cell.length_a   1.000
_cell.length_b   1.000
_cell.length_c   1.000
_cell.angle_alpha   90.00
_cell.angle_beta   90.00
_cell.angle_gamma   90.00
#
_symmetry.space_group_name_H-M   'P 1'
#
loop_
_entity.id
_entity.type
_entity.pdbx_description
1 polymer ?
#
loop_
_entity_poly.entity_id
_entity_poly.type
_entity_poly.pdbx_seq_one_letter_code
_entity_poly.pdbx_strand_id
1 'polypeptide(L)' 'SLELWNMVDNRTMTIAAHEGLIAALAVSNVTGVVASASHDKFVRLW' A
#
# COMPACT_ATOMS: atom_id res chain seq x y z
N SER A 1 3.15 -3.46 7.50
CA SER A 1 3.08 -4.11 6.17
C SER A 1 1.90 -3.55 5.40
N LEU A 2 1.92 -3.68 4.07
CA LEU A 2 0.80 -3.36 3.18
C LEU A 2 0.27 -4.67 2.58
N GLU A 3 -1.05 -4.82 2.42
CA GLU A 3 -1.63 -6.02 1.82
C GLU A 3 -2.30 -5.69 0.49
N LEU A 4 -1.98 -6.48 -0.53
CA LEU A 4 -2.69 -6.48 -1.80
C LEU A 4 -3.67 -7.65 -1.80
N TRP A 5 -4.94 -7.37 -2.04
CA TRP A 5 -6.01 -8.36 -2.02
C TRP A 5 -6.60 -8.56 -3.42
N ASN A 6 -6.56 -9.79 -3.91
CA ASN A 6 -7.37 -10.23 -5.03
C ASN A 6 -8.70 -10.78 -4.49
N MET A 7 -9.77 -10.02 -4.75
CA MET A 7 -11.14 -10.34 -4.32
C MET A 7 -11.72 -11.57 -5.01
N VAL A 8 -11.35 -11.83 -6.27
CA VAL A 8 -11.91 -12.91 -7.10
C VAL A 8 -11.45 -14.26 -6.57
N ASP A 9 -10.17 -14.38 -6.26
CA ASP A 9 -9.56 -15.62 -5.77
C ASP A 9 -9.50 -15.69 -4.24
N ASN A 10 -9.95 -14.64 -3.55
CA ASN A 10 -9.83 -14.43 -2.11
C ASN A 10 -8.41 -14.69 -1.57
N ARG A 11 -7.41 -14.12 -2.25
CA ARG A 11 -5.98 -14.26 -1.90
C ARG A 11 -5.36 -12.92 -1.59
N THR A 12 -4.56 -12.88 -0.54
CA THR A 12 -3.79 -11.70 -0.16
C THR A 12 -2.28 -11.93 -0.34
N MET A 13 -1.57 -10.85 -0.60
CA MET A 13 -0.11 -10.81 -0.63
C MET A 13 0.38 -9.68 0.26
N THR A 14 1.29 -9.99 1.17
CA THR A 14 1.90 -9.01 2.07
C THR A 14 3.15 -8.40 1.44
N ILE A 15 3.23 -7.08 1.49
CA ILE A 15 4.35 -6.27 1.03
C ILE A 15 5.01 -5.60 2.24
N ALA A 16 6.32 -5.78 2.37
CA ALA A 16 7.15 -5.08 3.36
C ALA A 16 7.35 -3.61 2.94
N ALA A 17 6.27 -2.84 3.02
CA ALA A 17 6.21 -1.50 2.46
C ALA A 17 6.95 -0.44 3.31
N HIS A 18 6.90 -0.54 4.64
CA HIS A 18 7.44 0.47 5.55
C HIS A 18 7.94 -0.18 6.85
N GLU A 19 8.94 0.46 7.47
CA GLU A 19 9.48 0.09 8.79
C GLU A 19 8.66 0.69 9.96
N GLY A 20 7.71 1.58 9.64
CA GLY A 20 6.82 2.24 10.58
C GLY A 20 5.35 2.03 10.24
N LEU A 21 4.47 2.45 11.15
CA LEU A 21 3.02 2.40 10.94
C LEU A 21 2.63 3.16 9.68
N ILE A 22 1.85 2.52 8.82
CA ILE A 22 1.24 3.16 7.66
C ILE A 22 0.02 3.92 8.19
N ALA A 23 0.06 5.24 8.09
CA ALA A 23 -0.98 6.13 8.63
C ALA A 23 -2.04 6.49 7.58
N ALA A 24 -1.71 6.40 6.29
CA ALA A 24 -2.62 6.73 5.20
C ALA A 24 -2.30 5.95 3.92
N LEU A 25 -3.34 5.73 3.11
CA LEU A 25 -3.29 5.16 1.77
C LEU A 25 -4.10 6.04 0.81
N ALA A 26 -3.64 6.16 -0.43
CA ALA A 26 -4.37 6.81 -1.51
C ALA A 26 -4.18 6.05 -2.83
N VAL A 27 -5.18 6.10 -3.71
CA VAL A 27 -5.14 5.47 -5.03
C VAL A 27 -5.48 6.50 -6.11
N SER A 28 -4.75 6.44 -7.21
CA SER A 28 -5.05 7.21 -8.42
C SER A 28 -5.77 6.33 -9.42
N ASN A 29 -7.03 6.63 -9.71
CA ASN A 29 -7.81 5.90 -10.71
C ASN A 29 -7.39 6.23 -12.15
N VAL A 30 -6.55 7.26 -12.35
CA VAL A 30 -6.05 7.66 -13.67
C VAL A 30 -4.78 6.89 -14.03
N THR A 31 -3.86 6.76 -13.08
CA THR A 31 -2.54 6.14 -13.31
C THR A 31 -2.44 4.72 -12.77
N GLY A 32 -3.39 4.28 -11.95
CA GLY A 32 -3.34 2.99 -11.25
C GLY A 32 -2.33 2.93 -10.11
N VAL A 33 -1.67 4.05 -9.80
CA VAL A 33 -0.65 4.13 -8.75
C VAL A 33 -1.29 4.16 -7.37
N VAL A 34 -0.68 3.46 -6.43
CA VAL A 34 -1.03 3.52 -5.00
C VAL A 34 0.06 4.27 -4.24
N ALA A 35 -0.34 5.16 -3.34
CA ALA A 35 0.56 5.85 -2.43
C ALA A 35 0.35 5.39 -0.99
N SER A 36 1.44 5.12 -0.28
CA SER A 36 1.44 4.81 1.16
C SER A 36 2.30 5.80 1.93
N ALA A 37 1.76 6.36 3.03
CA ALA A 37 2.46 7.28 3.92
C ALA A 37 2.66 6.66 5.31
N SER A 38 3.86 6.78 5.87
CA SER A 38 4.23 6.11 7.12
C SER A 38 4.99 7.00 8.10
N HIS A 39 4.96 6.60 9.37
CA HIS A 39 5.77 7.16 10.43
C HIS A 39 7.28 6.86 10.26
N ASP A 40 7.69 6.05 9.29
CA ASP A 40 9.10 5.90 8.90
C ASP A 40 9.66 7.12 8.15
N LYS A 41 8.86 8.19 8.00
CA LYS A 41 9.18 9.48 7.36
C LYS A 41 9.25 9.41 5.83
N PHE A 42 8.71 8.35 5.23
CA PHE A 42 8.64 8.20 3.78
C PHE A 42 7.20 8.08 3.27
N VAL A 43 7.04 8.52 2.02
CA VAL A 43 5.92 8.15 1.16
C VAL A 43 6.47 7.25 0.06
N ARG A 44 5.80 6.13 -0.21
CA ARG A 44 6.16 5.20 -1.29
C ARG A 44 5.02 5.11 -2.30
N LEU A 45 5.40 4.97 -3.58
CA LEU A 45 4.49 4.80 -4.71
C LEU A 45 4.66 3.37 -5.26
N TRP A 46 3.54 2.73 -5.57
CA TRP A 46 3.43 1.36 -6.07
C TRP A 46 2.65 1.34 -7.36
#